data_AF-A0A7C9RTQ0-F1
#
_entry.id   AF-A0A7C9RTQ0-F1
#
_cell.length_a   1.000
_cell.length_b   1.000
_cell.length_c   1.000
_cell.angle_alpha   90.00
_cell.angle_beta   90.00
_cell.angle_gamma   90.00
#
_symmetry.space_group_name_H-M   'P 1'
#
loop_
_entity.id
_entity.type
_entity.pdbx_description
1 polymer ?
#
loop_
_entity_poly.entity_id
_entity_poly.type
_entity_poly.pdbx_seq_one_letter_code
_entity_poly.pdbx_strand_id
1 'polypeptide(L)' 'MDWLVQWWDGVELWVVQLPVAVQFPVVMIVVLPACLGVARLIDRVADWGAKNPASAPEPEPEPESEKVAA' A
#
# COMPACT_ATOMS: atom_id res chain seq x y z
N MET A 1 -22.86 -10.04 14.69
CA MET A 1 -22.01 -10.23 13.49
C MET A 1 -22.63 -11.25 12.53
N ASP A 2 -23.79 -11.80 12.89
CA ASP A 2 -24.42 -12.94 12.22
C ASP A 2 -24.84 -12.62 10.78
N TRP A 3 -25.22 -11.37 10.52
CA TRP A 3 -25.54 -10.90 9.17
C TRP A 3 -24.36 -11.02 8.20
N LEU A 4 -23.14 -10.76 8.68
CA LEU A 4 -21.92 -10.84 7.88
C LEU A 4 -21.58 -12.30 7.58
N VAL A 5 -21.75 -13.18 8.57
CA VAL A 5 -21.52 -14.62 8.43
C VAL A 5 -22.50 -15.23 7.43
N GLN A 6 -23.80 -14.89 7.53
CA GLN A 6 -24.81 -15.37 6.59
C GLN A 6 -24.59 -14.86 5.16
N TRP A 7 -24.16 -13.59 5.01
CA TRP A 7 -23.84 -13.06 3.70
C TRP A 7 -22.60 -13.75 3.10
N TRP A 8 -21.57 -13.96 3.90
CA TRP A 8 -20.35 -14.66 3.48
C TRP A 8 -20.62 -16.13 3.12
N ASP A 9 -21.45 -16.83 3.88
CA ASP A 9 -21.91 -18.19 3.57
C ASP A 9 -22.57 -18.26 2.18
N GLY A 10 -23.42 -17.28 1.86
CA GLY A 10 -24.00 -17.16 0.51
C GLY A 10 -22.96 -16.89 -0.59
N VAL A 11 -21.93 -16.09 -0.30
CA VAL A 11 -20.82 -15.84 -1.22
C VAL A 11 -19.99 -17.12 -1.43
N GLU A 12 -19.67 -17.86 -0.37
CA GLU A 12 -18.93 -19.12 -0.44
C GLU A 12 -19.67 -20.14 -1.32
N LEU A 13 -20.97 -20.34 -1.08
CA LEU A 13 -21.78 -21.25 -1.88
C LEU A 13 -21.82 -20.84 -3.36
N TRP A 14 -22.01 -19.54 -3.64
CA TRP A 14 -21.99 -19.02 -5.01
C TRP A 14 -20.65 -19.26 -5.71
N VAL A 15 -19.52 -19.04 -5.03
CA VAL A 15 -18.19 -19.24 -5.62
C VAL A 15 -17.89 -20.73 -5.85
N VAL A 16 -18.23 -21.60 -4.89
CA VAL A 16 -17.90 -23.04 -4.93
C VAL A 16 -18.68 -23.79 -6.00
N GLN A 17 -19.90 -23.35 -6.34
CA GLN A 17 -20.69 -23.98 -7.40
C GLN A 17 -20.30 -23.56 -8.82
N LEU A 18 -19.38 -22.59 -8.99
CA LEU A 18 -18.93 -22.16 -10.31
C LEU A 18 -18.01 -23.21 -10.96
N PRO A 19 -18.04 -23.35 -12.29
CA PRO A 19 -17.01 -24.10 -13.00
C PRO A 19 -15.63 -23.51 -12.77
N VAL A 20 -14.60 -24.35 -12.66
CA VAL A 20 -13.20 -23.94 -12.39
C VAL A 20 -12.70 -22.86 -13.36
N ALA A 21 -13.08 -22.97 -14.65
CA ALA A 21 -12.71 -21.99 -15.67
C ALA A 21 -13.28 -20.58 -15.41
N VAL A 22 -14.39 -20.47 -14.68
CA VAL A 22 -15.02 -19.20 -14.30
C VAL A 22 -14.58 -18.75 -12.91
N GLN A 23 -14.28 -19.69 -12.01
CA GLN A 23 -13.82 -19.38 -10.66
C GLN A 23 -12.47 -18.64 -10.66
N PHE A 24 -11.52 -19.08 -11.49
CA PHE A 24 -10.21 -18.44 -11.60
C PHE A 24 -10.26 -16.95 -11.99
N PRO A 25 -10.96 -16.53 -13.08
CA PRO A 25 -11.05 -15.12 -13.41
C PRO A 25 -11.78 -14.30 -12.34
N VAL A 26 -12.79 -14.85 -11.67
CA VAL A 26 -13.45 -14.17 -10.53
C VAL A 26 -12.44 -13.88 -9.41
N VAL A 27 -11.62 -14.86 -9.03
CA VAL A 27 -10.55 -14.67 -8.03
C VAL A 27 -9.53 -13.63 -8.49
N MET A 28 -9.09 -13.68 -9.75
CA MET A 28 -8.14 -12.70 -10.29
C MET A 28 -8.68 -11.27 -10.26
N ILE A 29 -9.97 -11.08 -10.55
CA ILE A 29 -10.63 -9.76 -10.47
C ILE A 29 -10.65 -9.22 -9.04
N VAL A 30 -10.62 -10.06 -8.01
CA VAL A 30 -10.56 -9.62 -6.61
C VAL A 30 -9.11 -9.41 -6.15
N VAL A 31 -8.23 -10.36 -6.44
CA VAL A 31 -6.84 -10.37 -5.96
C VAL A 31 -6.00 -9.28 -6.62
N LEU A 32 -6.12 -9.07 -7.94
CA LEU A 32 -5.30 -8.08 -8.64
C LEU A 32 -5.57 -6.64 -8.13
N PRO A 33 -6.83 -6.18 -8.01
CA PRO A 33 -7.10 -4.88 -7.40
C PRO A 33 -6.70 -4.79 -5.94
N ALA A 34 -6.86 -5.87 -5.17
CA ALA A 34 -6.41 -5.90 -3.77
C ALA A 34 -4.90 -5.68 -3.68
N CYS A 35 -4.10 -6.38 -4.48
CA CYS A 35 -2.66 -6.18 -4.56
C CYS A 35 -2.29 -4.76 -4.99
N LEU A 36 -2.94 -4.20 -6.01
CA LEU A 36 -2.72 -2.82 -6.44
C LEU A 36 -3.10 -1.80 -5.35
N GLY A 37 -4.17 -2.07 -4.60
CA GLY A 37 -4.61 -1.25 -3.48
C GLY A 37 -3.59 -1.24 -2.35
N VAL A 38 -3.07 -2.42 -1.98
CA VAL A 38 -2.03 -2.58 -0.95
C VAL A 38 -0.73 -1.91 -1.39
N ALA A 39 -0.29 -2.10 -2.63
CA ALA A 39 0.89 -1.43 -3.16
C ALA A 39 0.76 0.09 -3.06
N ARG A 40 -0.36 0.65 -3.51
CA ARG A 40 -0.62 2.10 -3.40
C ARG A 40 -0.71 2.60 -1.97
N LEU A 41 -1.18 1.76 -1.04
CA LEU A 41 -1.22 2.12 0.38
C LEU A 41 0.19 2.22 0.95
N ILE A 42 1.06 1.26 0.62
CA ILE A 42 2.48 1.27 1.01
C ILE A 42 3.17 2.51 0.45
N ASP A 43 2.99 2.79 -0.85
CA ASP A 43 3.56 3.98 -1.50
C ASP A 43 3.11 5.27 -0.80
N ARG A 44 1.82 5.37 -0.45
CA ARG A 44 1.30 6.53 0.28
C ARG A 44 1.91 6.69 1.67
N VAL A 45 2.10 5.58 2.39
CA VAL A 45 2.72 5.60 3.72
C VAL A 45 4.19 6.01 3.62
N ALA A 46 4.91 5.52 2.61
CA ALA A 46 6.29 5.90 2.34
C ALA A 46 6.39 7.40 1.98
N ASP A 47 5.54 7.90 1.09
CA ASP A 47 5.46 9.30 0.72
C ASP A 47 5.14 10.20 1.92
N TRP A 48 4.27 9.74 2.82
CA TRP A 48 3.94 10.47 4.04
C TRP A 48 5.14 10.57 4.98
N GLY A 49 5.93 9.50 5.12
CA GLY A 49 7.18 9.51 5.89
C GLY A 49 8.26 10.40 5.26
N ALA A 50 8.38 10.43 3.94
CA ALA A 50 9.35 11.27 3.24
C ALA A 50 9.02 12.77 3.35
N LYS A 51 7.73 13.12 3.43
CA LYS A 51 7.26 14.50 3.65
C LYS A 51 7.42 14.96 5.09
N ASN A 52 7.87 14.08 5.99
CA ASN A 52 8.11 14.45 7.38
C ASN A 52 9.36 15.35 7.47
N PRO A 53 9.23 16.61 7.94
CA PRO A 53 10.32 17.60 7.91
C PRO A 53 11.51 17.24 8.80
N ALA A 54 11.41 16.21 9.65
CA ALA A 54 12.52 15.67 10.44
C ALA A 54 13.58 14.94 9.60
N SER A 55 13.30 14.65 8.31
CA SER A 55 14.26 14.06 7.37
C SER A 55 15.02 15.10 6.54
N ALA A 56 14.78 16.40 6.76
CA ALA A 56 15.58 17.43 6.11
C ALA A 56 17.04 17.29 6.57
N PRO A 57 18.01 17.11 5.64
CA PRO A 57 19.41 17.20 5.99
C PRO A 57 19.63 18.56 6.66
N GLU A 58 20.09 18.55 7.91
CA GLU A 58 20.52 19.75 8.60
C GLU A 58 21.53 20.45 7.66
N PRO A 59 21.34 21.73 7.32
CA PRO A 59 22.23 22.41 6.38
C PRO A 59 23.66 22.31 6.92
N GLU A 60 24.52 21.58 6.20
CA GLU A 60 25.94 21.48 6.55
C GLU A 60 26.48 22.90 6.76
N PRO A 61 27.13 23.19 7.90
CA PRO A 61 27.71 24.51 8.12
C PRO A 61 28.76 24.75 7.03
N GLU A 62 28.54 25.78 6.21
CA GLU A 62 29.48 26.21 5.19
C GLU A 62 30.88 26.31 5.79
N PRO A 63 31.92 25.73 5.16
CA PRO A 63 33.27 25.86 5.66
C PRO A 63 33.67 27.33 5.59
N GLU A 64 33.78 27.95 6.78
CA GLU A 64 34.43 29.21 7.11
C GLU A 64 35.52 29.56 6.08
N SER A 65 35.16 30.37 5.07
CA SER A 65 36.06 30.99 4.10
C SER A 65 36.96 32.08 4.75
N GLU A 66 37.22 31.96 6.05
CA GLU A 66 37.84 32.99 6.87
C GLU A 66 38.98 32.38 7.69
N LYS A 67 40.09 32.02 7.04
CA LYS A 67 41.46 31.95 7.63
C LYS A 67 42.50 31.49 6.61
N VAL A 68 42.59 32.17 5.47
CA VAL A 68 43.83 32.15 4.67
C VAL A 68 44.15 33.57 4.20
N ALA A 69 44.10 34.51 5.14
CA ALA A 69 44.65 35.85 5.00
C ALA A 69 45.34 36.18 6.33
N ALA A 70 46.48 35.55 6.58
CA ALA A 70 47.40 35.89 7.66
C ALA A 70 48.83 35.65 7.15
#